data_AF-A0A151RA44-F1
#
_entry.id   AF-A0A151RA44-F1
#
_cell.length_a   1.000
_cell.length_b   1.000
_cell.length_c   1.000
_cell.angle_alpha   90.00
_cell.angle_beta   90.00
_cell.angle_gamma   90.00
#
_symmetry.space_group_name_H-M   'P 1'
#
loop_
_entity.id
_entity.type
_entity.pdbx_description
1 polymer ?
#
loop_
_entity_poly.entity_id
_entity_poly.type
_entity_poly.pdbx_seq_one_letter_code
_entity_poly.pdbx_strand_id
1 'polypeptide(L)' 'MGFGLCIRNADGSFIKAKLGWQHGFINSQEAKALALLEALTWLSDMGITNAIIETDSKQL' A
#
# COMPACT_ATOMS: atom_id res chain seq x y z
N MET A 1 -0.44 8.13 -12.46
CA MET A 1 -1.29 7.66 -11.34
C MET A 1 -0.46 7.71 -10.06
N GLY A 2 -1.07 7.95 -8.90
CA GLY A 2 -0.35 7.96 -7.61
C GLY A 2 -0.93 6.94 -6.66
N PHE A 3 -0.14 6.55 -5.65
CA PHE A 3 -0.60 5.75 -4.52
C PHE A 3 -0.18 6.40 -3.21
N GLY A 4 -0.96 6.11 -2.17
CA GLY A 4 -0.63 6.48 -0.80
C GLY A 4 -0.81 5.28 0.12
N LEU A 5 0.19 5.06 0.97
CA LEU A 5 0.24 3.96 1.92
C LEU A 5 0.50 4.52 3.31
N CYS A 6 -0.10 3.91 4.33
CA CYS A 6 0.22 4.18 5.71
C CYS A 6 0.34 2.89 6.51
N ILE A 7 1.19 2.93 7.54
CA ILE A 7 1.32 1.86 8.53
C ILE A 7 0.82 2.40 9.86
N ARG A 8 0.00 1.60 10.52
CA ARG A 8 -0.38 1.77 11.91
C ARG A 8 0.16 0.60 12.73
N ASN A 9 0.45 0.83 13.99
CA ASN A 9 0.73 -0.26 14.92
C ASN A 9 -0.58 -0.98 15.29
N ALA A 10 -0.46 -2.04 16.10
CA ALA A 10 -1.59 -2.85 16.55
C ALA A 10 -2.65 -2.05 17.34
N ASP A 11 -2.25 -0.95 17.99
CA ASP A 11 -3.16 -0.05 18.72
C ASP A 11 -3.87 0.96 17.79
N GLY A 12 -3.65 0.85 16.47
CA GLY A 12 -4.21 1.78 15.48
C GLY A 12 -3.49 3.12 15.41
N SER A 13 -2.36 3.29 16.09
CA SER A 13 -1.57 4.53 16.04
C SER A 13 -0.74 4.61 14.77
N PHE A 14 -0.74 5.77 14.12
CA PHE A 14 0.07 6.02 12.93
C PHE A 14 1.57 5.88 13.23
N ILE A 15 2.29 5.17 12.35
CA ILE A 15 3.75 4.98 12.44
C ILE A 15 4.46 5.71 11.30
N LYS A 16 4.02 5.46 10.05
CA LYS A 16 4.64 6.09 8.88
C LYS A 16 3.74 6.06 7.65
N ALA A 17 4.04 6.91 6.68
CA ALA A 17 3.39 6.96 5.38
C ALA A 17 4.41 6.91 4.24
N LYS A 18 3.97 6.42 3.08
CA LYS A 18 4.71 6.43 1.82
C LYS A 18 3.79 6.90 0.72
N LEU A 19 4.32 7.75 -0.15
CA LEU A 19 3.64 8.23 -1.35
C LEU A 19 4.51 7.86 -2.54
N GLY A 20 3.88 7.58 -3.68
CA GLY A 20 4.61 7.34 -4.92
C GLY A 20 3.77 7.64 -6.14
N TRP A 21 4.48 7.80 -7.25
CA TRP A 21 3.92 8.15 -8.53
C TRP A 21 4.38 7.13 -9.57
N GLN A 22 3.43 6.60 -10.33
CA GLN A 22 3.71 5.83 -11.52
C GLN A 22 3.42 6.69 -12.76
N HIS A 23 4.45 6.81 -13.60
CA HIS A 23 4.34 7.42 -14.92
C HIS A 23 3.58 6.50 -15.88
N GLY A 24 2.84 7.11 -16.81
CA GLY A 24 2.01 6.40 -17.79
C GLY A 24 0.54 6.27 -17.37
N PHE A 25 -0.22 5.65 -18.27
CA PHE A 25 -1.65 5.38 -18.10
C PHE A 25 -1.84 3.88 -17.86
N ILE A 26 -2.31 3.56 -16.65
CA ILE A 26 -2.79 2.23 -16.26
C ILE A 26 -4.25 2.39 -15.83
N ASN A 27 -5.03 1.32 -15.84
CA ASN A 27 -6.42 1.40 -15.40
C ASN A 27 -6.53 1.42 -13.85
N SER A 28 -7.73 1.63 -13.32
CA SER A 28 -7.97 1.71 -11.87
C SER A 28 -7.63 0.42 -11.11
N GLN A 29 -7.91 -0.75 -11.72
CA GLN A 29 -7.61 -2.04 -11.11
C GLN A 29 -6.10 -2.26 -11.02
N GLU A 30 -5.38 -1.99 -12.11
CA GLU A 30 -3.92 -2.08 -12.18
C GLU A 30 -3.26 -1.12 -11.19
N ALA A 31 -3.77 0.11 -11.07
CA ALA A 31 -3.26 1.09 -10.10
C ALA A 31 -3.41 0.61 -8.65
N LYS A 32 -4.53 -0.03 -8.31
CA LYS A 32 -4.77 -0.60 -6.98
C LYS A 32 -3.90 -1.83 -6.72
N ALA A 33 -3.76 -2.72 -7.71
CA ALA A 33 -2.89 -3.90 -7.62
C ALA A 33 -1.41 -3.51 -7.43
N LEU A 34 -0.96 -2.48 -8.15
CA LEU A 34 0.37 -1.90 -7.98
C LEU A 34 0.56 -1.29 -6.59
N ALA A 35 -0.42 -0.53 -6.08
CA ALA A 35 -0.36 0.03 -4.74
C ALA A 35 -0.26 -1.08 -3.67
N LEU A 36 -0.96 -2.20 -3.85
CA LEU A 36 -0.85 -3.37 -2.98
C LEU A 36 0.53 -4.03 -3.07
N LEU A 37 1.06 -4.22 -4.29
CA LEU A 37 2.41 -4.75 -4.49
C LEU A 37 3.44 -3.90 -3.75
N GLU A 38 3.37 -2.58 -3.92
CA GLU A 38 4.27 -1.64 -3.25
C GLU A 38 4.16 -1.70 -1.73
N ALA A 39 2.93 -1.87 -1.20
CA ALA A 39 2.71 -2.04 0.24
C ALA A 39 3.38 -3.31 0.76
N LEU A 40 3.22 -4.44 0.05
CA LEU A 40 3.82 -5.72 0.42
C LEU A 40 5.34 -5.67 0.37
N THR A 41 5.92 -5.08 -0.69
CA THR A 41 7.37 -4.86 -0.79
C THR A 41 7.86 -4.01 0.37
N TRP A 42 7.15 -2.92 0.69
CA TRP A 42 7.54 -2.04 1.79
C TRP A 42 7.48 -2.71 3.16
N LEU A 43 6.49 -3.57 3.41
CA LEU A 43 6.42 -4.37 4.63
C LEU A 43 7.57 -5.39 4.69
N SER A 44 7.88 -6.06 3.58
CA SER A 44 8.99 -7.00 3.47
C SER A 44 10.34 -6.33 3.75
N ASP A 45 10.60 -5.15 3.18
CA ASP A 45 11.83 -4.38 3.40
C ASP A 45 12.03 -3.98 4.86
N MET A 46 10.93 -3.85 5.62
CA MET A 46 10.98 -3.59 7.07
C MET A 46 11.11 -4.85 7.92
N GLY A 47 11.02 -6.04 7.33
CA GLY A 47 10.92 -7.30 8.06
C GLY A 47 9.58 -7.50 8.77
N ILE A 48 8.52 -6.82 8.34
CA ILE A 48 7.16 -7.04 8.88
C ILE A 48 6.53 -8.23 8.16
N THR A 49 6.31 -9.31 8.91
CA THR A 49 5.75 -10.57 8.38
C THR A 49 4.29 -10.79 8.77
N ASN A 50 3.74 -9.99 9.68
CA ASN A 50 2.37 -10.09 10.15
C ASN A 50 1.70 -8.71 10.13
N ALA A 51 0.79 -8.49 9.18
CA ALA A 51 0.09 -7.23 9.00
C ALA A 51 -1.34 -7.46 8.46
N ILE A 52 -2.25 -6.57 8.85
CA ILE A 52 -3.58 -6.46 8.24
C ILE A 52 -3.51 -5.37 7.17
N ILE A 53 -3.92 -5.68 5.95
CA ILE A 53 -3.97 -4.73 4.85
C ILE A 53 -5.41 -4.25 4.69
N GLU A 54 -5.58 -2.93 4.76
CA GLU A 54 -6.85 -2.25 4.50
C GLU A 54 -6.78 -1.50 3.17
N THR A 55 -7.81 -1.64 2.34
CA THR A 55 -7.90 -1.00 1.02
C THR A 55 -9.33 -0.58 0.71
N ASP A 56 -9.50 0.47 -0.09
CA ASP A 56 -10.79 0.93 -0.61
C ASP A 56 -11.23 0.13 -1.86
N SER A 57 -10.37 -0.76 -2.36
CA SER A 57 -10.66 -1.63 -3.49
C SER A 57 -11.53 -2.79 -3.06
N LYS A 58 -12.74 -2.88 -3.61
CA LYS A 58 -13.60 -4.08 -3.45
C LYS A 58 -13.19 -5.25 -4.33
N GLN A 59 -12.32 -4.99 -5.31
CA GLN A 59 -11.92 -5.97 -6.33
C GLN A 59 -10.57 -6.63 -6.03
N LEU A 60 -9.88 -6.12 -5.00
CA LEU A 60 -8.77 -6.80 -4.32
C LEU A 60 -9.33 -7.47 -3.06
#